data_AF-X1L4Y0-F1
#
_entry.id   AF-X1L4Y0-F1
#
_cell.length_a   1.000
_cell.length_b   1.000
_cell.length_c   1.000
_cell.angle_alpha   90.00
_cell.angle_beta   90.00
_cell.angle_gamma   90.00
#
_symmetry.space_group_name_H-M   'P 1'
#
loop_
_entity.id
_entity.type
_entity.pdbx_description
1 polymer ?
#
loop_
_entity_poly.entity_id
_entity_poly.type
_entity_poly.pdbx_seq_one_letter_code
_entity_poly.pdbx_strand_id
1 'polypeptide(L)' 'MKLIIGLGNSGRGYANNRHNVGFMCLNHLARTQGIRFDKKQSKARIGTGEVADSKVVLAKPQTYMNLSGQSVSRLI' A
#
# COMPACT_ATOMS: atom_id res chain seq x y z
N MET A 1 15.28 6.29 -2.63
CA MET A 1 14.05 5.99 -1.86
C MET A 1 13.10 5.24 -2.77
N LYS A 2 12.53 4.10 -2.33
CA LYS A 2 11.65 3.26 -3.18
C LYS A 2 10.19 3.40 -2.74
N LEU A 3 9.27 3.46 -3.70
CA LEU A 3 7.83 3.42 -3.46
C LEU A 3 7.30 2.03 -3.84
N ILE A 4 6.72 1.30 -2.89
CA ILE A 4 6.16 -0.04 -3.10
C ILE A 4 4.65 0.05 -2.89
N ILE A 5 3.89 -0.30 -3.93
CA ILE A 5 2.45 -0.12 -3.97
C ILE A 5 1.79 -1.49 -4.00
N GLY A 6 0.93 -1.75 -3.03
CA GLY A 6 0.01 -2.88 -3.07
C GLY A 6 -1.28 -2.42 -3.70
N LEU A 7 -1.70 -3.03 -4.81
CA LEU A 7 -2.97 -2.74 -5.46
C LEU A 7 -4.09 -3.63 -4.89
N GLY A 8 -5.31 -3.09 -4.83
CA GLY A 8 -6.49 -3.74 -4.26
C GLY A 8 -7.66 -2.79 -4.05
N ASN A 9 -8.80 -3.33 -3.66
CA ASN A 9 -9.98 -2.58 -3.22
C ASN A 9 -10.03 -2.48 -1.69
N SER A 10 -10.45 -1.32 -1.19
CA SER A 10 -10.69 -1.11 0.25
C SER A 10 -12.06 -1.60 0.68
N GLY A 11 -12.18 -2.05 1.93
CA GLY A 11 -13.44 -2.54 2.52
C GLY A 11 -13.41 -4.04 2.83
N ARG A 12 -14.17 -4.44 3.86
CA ARG A 12 -14.17 -5.82 4.37
C ARG A 12 -14.59 -6.85 3.32
N GLY A 13 -15.53 -6.50 2.44
CA GLY A 13 -16.02 -7.39 1.37
C GLY A 13 -14.96 -7.79 0.34
N TYR A 14 -13.87 -7.02 0.21
CA TYR A 14 -12.80 -7.32 -0.75
C TYR A 14 -11.58 -8.01 -0.13
N ALA A 15 -11.53 -8.13 1.20
CA ALA A 15 -10.32 -8.49 1.94
C ALA A 15 -9.67 -9.81 1.47
N ASN A 16 -10.49 -10.80 1.07
CA ASN A 16 -10.04 -12.13 0.67
C ASN A 16 -10.23 -12.43 -0.83
N ASN A 17 -10.38 -11.39 -1.66
CA ASN A 17 -10.45 -11.57 -3.11
C ASN A 17 -9.03 -11.72 -3.71
N ARG A 18 -8.86 -12.55 -4.75
CA ARG A 18 -7.63 -12.65 -5.55
C ARG A 18 -7.14 -11.29 -6.06
N HIS A 19 -8.07 -10.37 -6.35
CA HIS A 19 -7.78 -9.00 -6.76
C HIS A 19 -7.08 -8.15 -5.69
N ASN A 20 -7.12 -8.58 -4.43
CA ASN A 20 -6.47 -7.92 -3.30
C ASN A 20 -5.12 -8.55 -2.93
N VAL A 21 -4.56 -9.46 -3.75
CA VAL A 21 -3.25 -10.08 -3.49
C VAL A 21 -2.15 -9.04 -3.30
N GLY A 22 -2.21 -7.91 -4.01
CA GLY A 22 -1.27 -6.80 -3.82
C GLY A 22 -1.33 -6.20 -2.41
N PHE A 23 -2.52 -5.96 -1.87
CA PHE A 23 -2.69 -5.56 -0.47
C PHE A 23 -2.21 -6.63 0.51
N MET A 24 -2.45 -7.92 0.22
CA MET A 24 -2.02 -9.02 1.08
C MET A 24 -0.50 -9.10 1.16
N CYS A 25 0.20 -9.09 0.02
CA CYS A 25 1.66 -9.06 -0.06
C CYS A 25 2.24 -7.85 0.68
N LEU A 26 1.66 -6.66 0.44
CA LEU A 26 2.15 -5.44 1.07
C LEU A 26 1.92 -5.44 2.60
N ASN A 27 0.78 -5.97 3.07
CA ASN A 27 0.52 -6.13 4.50
C ASN A 27 1.48 -7.14 5.14
N HIS A 28 1.80 -8.24 4.46
CA HIS A 28 2.77 -9.20 4.93
C HIS A 28 4.16 -8.56 5.04
N LEU A 29 4.62 -7.87 3.99
CA LEU A 29 5.89 -7.13 4.01
C LEU A 29 5.94 -6.11 5.14
N ALA A 30 4.90 -5.29 5.28
CA ALA A 30 4.83 -4.28 6.33
C ALA A 30 4.93 -4.90 7.74
N ARG A 31 4.26 -6.03 7.99
CA ARG A 31 4.35 -6.76 9.27
C ARG A 31 5.75 -7.30 9.52
N THR A 32 6.35 -7.96 8.53
CA THR A 32 7.70 -8.54 8.65
C THR A 32 8.76 -7.48 8.92
N GLN A 33 8.55 -6.26 8.42
CA GLN A 33 9.50 -5.14 8.55
C GLN A 33 9.12 -4.14 9.66
N GLY A 34 8.07 -4.41 10.45
CA GLY A 34 7.62 -3.52 11.52
C GLY A 34 7.04 -2.17 11.05
N ILE A 35 6.67 -2.04 9.77
CA ILE A 35 6.17 -0.80 9.17
C ILE A 35 4.67 -0.66 9.41
N ARG A 36 4.23 0.45 10.00
CA ARG A 36 2.81 0.75 10.25
C ARG A 36 2.27 1.70 9.18
N PHE A 37 1.04 1.47 8.75
CA PHE A 37 0.32 2.37 7.82
C PHE A 37 -0.37 3.51 8.58
N ASP A 38 0.39 4.40 9.21
CA ASP A 38 -0.08 5.47 10.09
C ASP A 38 -0.51 6.75 9.35
N LYS A 39 0.06 7.01 8.17
CA LYS A 39 -0.24 8.21 7.39
C LYS A 39 -1.35 7.97 6.35
N LYS A 40 -2.13 9.02 6.11
CA LYS A 40 -3.05 9.13 4.96
C LYS A 40 -2.56 10.25 4.04
N GLN A 41 -2.34 9.96 2.78
CA GLN A 41 -1.92 10.96 1.78
C GLN A 41 -2.33 10.47 0.39
N SER A 42 -2.71 11.39 -0.50
CA SER A 42 -3.02 11.08 -1.91
C SER A 42 -4.01 9.92 -2.10
N LYS A 43 -5.06 9.88 -1.26
CA LYS A 43 -6.04 8.78 -1.21
C LYS A 43 -5.42 7.41 -0.93
N ALA A 44 -4.28 7.32 -0.26
CA ALA A 44 -3.63 6.07 0.15
C ALA A 44 -3.35 6.04 1.66
N ARG A 45 -3.28 4.83 2.21
CA ARG A 45 -2.64 4.57 3.52
C ARG A 45 -1.17 4.30 3.28
N ILE A 46 -0.31 5.02 3.98
CA ILE A 46 1.14 5.00 3.79
C ILE A 46 1.83 4.59 5.09
N GLY A 47 2.89 3.81 4.96
CA GLY A 47 3.87 3.58 6.01
C GLY A 47 5.27 3.78 5.45
N THR A 48 6.19 4.30 6.27
CA THR A 48 7.59 4.48 5.91
C THR A 48 8.48 3.65 6.80
N GLY A 49 9.55 3.09 6.23
CA GLY A 49 10.52 2.34 7.00
C GLY A 49 11.74 1.98 6.15
N GLU A 50 12.47 0.99 6.62
CA GLU A 50 13.71 0.54 6.00
C GLU A 50 13.63 -0.96 5.72
N VAL A 51 14.06 -1.37 4.53
CA VAL A 51 14.10 -2.77 4.10
C VAL A 51 15.43 -2.99 3.41
N ALA A 52 16.27 -3.89 3.94
CA ALA A 52 17.62 -4.15 3.43
C ALA A 52 18.40 -2.84 3.20
N ASP A 53 18.54 -2.03 4.26
CA ASP A 53 19.26 -0.76 4.28
C ASP A 53 18.77 0.29 3.26
N SER A 54 17.55 0.11 2.74
CA SER A 54 16.91 1.02 1.81
C SER A 54 15.67 1.65 2.43
N LYS A 55 15.62 2.98 2.46
CA LYS A 55 14.39 3.72 2.78
C LYS A 55 13.28 3.40 1.77
N VAL A 56 12.16 2.90 2.27
CA VAL A 56 10.97 2.55 1.50
C VAL A 56 9.72 3.27 2.01
N VAL A 57 8.83 3.56 1.07
CA VAL A 57 7.46 4.00 1.31
C VAL A 57 6.54 2.89 0.84
N LEU A 58 5.72 2.34 1.74
CA LEU A 58 4.68 1.38 1.40
C LEU A 58 3.36 2.13 1.24
N ALA A 59 2.65 1.92 0.14
CA ALA A 59 1.38 2.60 -0.12
C ALA A 59 0.26 1.62 -0.51
N LYS A 60 -0.89 1.78 0.15
CA LYS A 60 -2.15 1.12 -0.20
C LYS A 60 -3.17 2.18 -0.64
N PRO A 61 -3.41 2.36 -1.95
CA PRO A 61 -4.51 3.18 -2.42
C PRO A 61 -5.82 2.81 -1.71
N GLN A 62 -6.63 3.80 -1.39
CA GLN A 62 -7.95 3.64 -0.76
C GLN A 62 -9.07 3.97 -1.75
N THR A 63 -8.75 3.96 -3.04
CA THR A 63 -9.69 4.01 -4.14
C THR A 63 -10.22 2.61 -4.46
N TYR A 64 -11.11 2.51 -5.44
CA TYR A 64 -11.29 1.26 -6.18
C TYR A 64 -10.09 1.01 -7.11
N MET A 65 -9.87 -0.25 -7.48
CA MET A 65 -8.71 -0.68 -8.27
C MET A 65 -8.60 0.13 -9.56
N ASN A 66 -9.69 0.28 -10.29
CA ASN A 66 -9.75 0.98 -11.57
C ASN A 66 -9.34 2.48 -11.46
N LEU A 67 -9.35 3.04 -10.25
CA LEU A 67 -8.97 4.44 -9.98
C LEU A 67 -7.62 4.56 -9.26
N SER A 68 -6.86 3.47 -9.11
CA SER A 68 -5.58 3.47 -8.38
C SER A 68 -4.58 4.48 -8.95
N GLY A 69 -4.58 4.70 -10.26
CA GLY A 69 -3.72 5.70 -10.92
C GLY A 69 -3.89 7.12 -10.36
N GLN A 70 -5.10 7.52 -9.94
CA GLN A 70 -5.33 8.83 -9.33
C GLN A 70 -4.65 8.99 -7.97
N SER A 71 -4.46 7.88 -7.25
CA SER A 71 -3.76 7.85 -5.97
C SER A 71 -2.26 7.80 -6.21
N VAL A 72 -1.80 6.88 -7.06
CA VAL A 72 -0.39 6.61 -7.33
C VAL A 72 0.32 7.80 -7.97
N SER A 73 -0.29 8.48 -8.94
CA SER A 73 0.34 9.63 -9.61
C SER A 73 0.66 10.80 -8.69
N ARG A 74 -0.02 10.89 -7.54
CA ARG A 74 0.18 11.94 -6.52
C ARG A 74 1.12 11.50 -5.39
N LEU A 75 1.77 10.34 -5.52
CA LEU A 75 2.76 9.79 -4.57
C LEU A 75 4.18 9.79 -5.14
N ILE A 76 4.30 10.06 -6.44
CA ILE A 76 5.56 10.15 -7.17
C ILE A 76 5.98 11.62 -7.22
#